data_AF-A0A258J3T8-F1
#
_entry.id   AF-A0A258J3T8-F1
#
_cell.length_a   1.000
_cell.length_b   1.000
_cell.length_c   1.000
_cell.angle_alpha   90.00
_cell.angle_beta   90.00
_cell.angle_gamma   90.00
#
_symmetry.space_group_name_H-M   'P 1'
#
loop_
_entity.id
_entity.type
_entity.pdbx_description
1 polymer ?
#
loop_
_entity_poly.entity_id
_entity_poly.type
_entity_poly.pdbx_seq_one_letter_code
_entity_poly.pdbx_strand_id
1 'polypeptide(L)'
;MPRLPSIRPIRHDNDDAPRLSGLLAIIFWCACGITAVPLAGIFTLISVLGPQAAWSAIADSLSAPGASSQMLRFGLFPQVVLFVWAIGFVILTVRRSARTRALAPVALVVWLIVTAFSQFAIRDLLAPDGLTVGDLAALLPALLAQGVGVAGFVGYMREGERPRRYFRS
;
A
#
# COMPACT_ATOMS: atom_id res chain seq x y z
N MET A 1 1.65 -63.96 -18.84
CA MET A 1 2.22 -62.64 -19.22
C MET A 1 2.91 -62.05 -18.00
N PRO A 2 4.24 -61.82 -18.00
CA PRO A 2 4.90 -61.19 -16.87
C PRO A 2 4.55 -59.69 -16.83
N ARG A 3 4.00 -59.22 -15.71
CA ARG A 3 3.71 -57.80 -15.49
C ARG A 3 5.03 -57.08 -15.22
N LEU A 4 5.39 -56.13 -16.10
CA LEU A 4 6.51 -55.23 -15.87
C LEU A 4 6.25 -54.39 -14.61
N PRO A 5 7.25 -54.18 -13.74
CA PRO A 5 7.11 -53.32 -12.58
C PRO A 5 6.88 -51.88 -13.04
N SER A 6 5.78 -51.29 -12.55
CA SER A 6 5.45 -49.88 -12.76
C SER A 6 6.55 -49.01 -12.15
N ILE A 7 7.32 -48.34 -13.00
CA ILE A 7 8.23 -47.27 -12.60
C ILE A 7 7.33 -46.11 -12.16
N ARG A 8 7.10 -45.98 -10.85
CA ARG A 8 6.45 -44.77 -10.31
C ARG A 8 7.34 -43.58 -10.66
N PRO A 9 6.81 -42.50 -11.25
CA PRO A 9 7.59 -41.29 -11.44
C PRO A 9 8.09 -40.84 -10.07
N ILE A 10 9.39 -40.57 -9.98
CA ILE A 10 10.00 -39.95 -8.81
C ILE A 10 9.34 -38.58 -8.67
N ARG A 11 8.36 -38.47 -7.77
CA ARG A 11 7.81 -37.18 -7.35
C ARG A 11 8.96 -36.46 -6.65
N HIS A 12 9.50 -35.43 -7.28
CA HIS A 12 10.36 -34.49 -6.59
C HIS A 12 9.48 -33.73 -5.57
N ASP A 13 9.42 -34.23 -4.34
CA ASP A 13 8.91 -33.52 -3.15
C ASP A 13 9.89 -32.39 -2.75
N ASN A 14 10.27 -31.53 -3.69
CA ASN A 14 11.24 -30.45 -3.44
C ASN A 14 10.57 -29.07 -3.27
N ASP A 15 9.26 -29.01 -2.98
CA ASP A 15 8.44 -27.79 -3.12
C ASP A 15 7.64 -27.35 -1.87
N ASP A 16 7.83 -27.95 -0.70
CA ASP A 16 6.87 -27.81 0.43
C ASP A 16 6.94 -26.51 1.25
N ALA A 17 7.67 -25.50 0.80
CA ALA A 17 7.54 -24.14 1.34
C ALA A 17 6.82 -23.25 0.32
N PRO A 18 5.58 -22.78 0.58
CA PRO A 18 4.87 -21.93 -0.37
C PRO A 18 5.71 -20.68 -0.69
N ARG A 19 6.06 -20.52 -1.97
CA ARG A 19 6.94 -19.44 -2.46
C ARG A 19 6.12 -18.22 -2.85
N LEU A 20 6.70 -17.04 -2.64
CA LEU A 20 6.13 -15.78 -3.08
C LEU A 20 6.23 -15.71 -4.61
N SER A 21 5.11 -15.76 -5.34
CA SER A 21 5.15 -15.85 -6.82
C SER A 21 3.99 -15.17 -7.56
N GLY A 22 4.27 -14.76 -8.80
CA GLY A 22 3.45 -13.93 -9.69
C GLY A 22 2.78 -12.75 -8.99
N LEU A 23 1.45 -12.59 -9.06
CA LEU A 23 0.80 -11.35 -8.62
C LEU A 23 1.11 -10.97 -7.17
N LEU A 24 1.18 -11.94 -6.25
CA LEU A 24 1.55 -11.67 -4.86
C LEU A 24 2.98 -11.14 -4.73
N ALA A 25 3.92 -11.65 -5.55
CA ALA A 25 5.29 -11.17 -5.59
C ALA A 25 5.37 -9.76 -6.19
N ILE A 26 4.57 -9.47 -7.22
CA ILE A 26 4.48 -8.13 -7.81
C ILE A 26 3.99 -7.13 -6.77
N ILE A 27 2.89 -7.43 -6.06
CA ILE A 27 2.34 -6.56 -5.02
C ILE A 27 3.35 -6.34 -3.89
N PHE A 28 4.06 -7.40 -3.48
CA PHE A 28 5.12 -7.29 -2.48
C PHE A 28 6.25 -6.36 -2.94
N TRP A 29 6.73 -6.50 -4.18
CA TRP A 29 7.75 -5.60 -4.73
C TRP A 29 7.26 -4.15 -4.84
N CYS A 30 6.00 -3.93 -5.22
CA CYS A 30 5.39 -2.61 -5.20
C CYS A 30 5.37 -2.02 -3.79
N ALA A 31 5.01 -2.82 -2.78
CA ALA A 31 5.05 -2.38 -1.38
C ALA A 31 6.47 -2.01 -0.94
N CYS A 32 7.48 -2.82 -1.30
CA CYS A 32 8.88 -2.46 -1.08
C CYS A 32 9.25 -1.12 -1.74
N GLY A 33 8.82 -0.89 -2.98
CA GLY A 33 9.04 0.37 -3.70
C GLY A 33 8.41 1.57 -2.99
N ILE A 34 7.15 1.45 -2.55
CA ILE A 34 6.45 2.48 -1.78
C ILE A 34 7.20 2.81 -0.49
N THR A 35 7.82 1.83 0.17
CA THR A 35 8.63 2.09 1.37
C THR A 35 9.99 2.71 1.07
N ALA A 36 10.62 2.33 -0.04
CA ALA A 36 11.97 2.76 -0.38
C ALA A 36 12.02 4.25 -0.73
N VAL A 37 11.02 4.77 -1.45
CA VAL A 37 11.02 6.16 -1.92
C VAL A 37 11.02 7.19 -0.77
N PRO A 38 10.13 7.12 0.24
CA PRO A 38 10.16 8.04 1.38
C PRO A 38 11.43 7.91 2.22
N LEU A 39 11.92 6.69 2.41
CA LEU A 39 13.19 6.46 3.12
C LEU A 39 14.36 7.11 2.41
N ALA A 40 14.44 6.94 1.09
CA ALA A 40 15.46 7.60 0.27
C ALA A 40 15.37 9.13 0.39
N GLY A 41 14.17 9.71 0.32
CA GLY A 41 13.96 11.15 0.50
C GLY A 41 14.44 11.67 1.86
N ILE A 42 14.15 10.95 2.94
CA ILE A 42 14.64 11.29 4.29
C ILE A 42 16.16 11.21 4.35
N PHE A 43 16.76 10.15 3.80
CA PHE A 43 18.23 10.02 3.77
C PHE A 43 18.89 11.12 2.94
N THR A 44 18.29 11.53 1.82
CA THR A 44 18.76 12.66 1.02
C THR A 44 18.72 13.96 1.82
N LEU A 45 17.60 14.25 2.49
CA LEU A 45 17.47 15.41 3.38
C LEU A 45 18.56 15.44 4.45
N ILE A 46 18.79 14.29 5.11
CA ILE A 46 19.83 14.14 6.13
C ILE A 46 21.22 14.35 5.53
N SER A 47 21.49 13.81 4.34
CA SER A 47 22.80 13.95 3.69
C SER A 47 23.13 15.39 3.27
N VAL A 48 22.11 16.20 2.96
CA VAL A 48 22.29 17.56 2.47
C VAL A 48 22.30 18.57 3.63
N LEU A 49 21.41 18.41 4.61
CA LEU A 49 21.19 19.39 5.68
C LEU A 49 21.78 18.96 7.03
N GLY A 50 22.08 17.68 7.21
CA GLY A 50 22.42 17.08 8.49
C GLY A 50 21.17 16.60 9.28
N PRO A 51 21.33 15.67 10.25
CA PRO A 51 20.20 15.01 10.92
C PRO A 51 19.28 15.96 11.70
N GLN A 52 19.84 16.88 12.49
CA GLN A 52 19.02 17.84 13.26
C GLN A 52 18.23 18.80 12.36
N ALA A 53 18.86 19.34 11.31
CA ALA A 53 18.21 20.30 10.41
C ALA A 53 17.16 19.64 9.50
N ALA A 54 17.37 18.38 9.10
CA ALA A 54 16.36 17.60 8.39
C ALA A 54 15.12 17.36 9.28
N TRP A 55 15.32 17.04 10.57
CA TRP A 55 14.21 16.84 11.50
C TRP A 55 13.43 18.13 11.77
N SER A 56 14.13 19.25 11.98
CA SER A 56 13.46 20.55 12.16
C SER A 56 12.68 20.95 10.90
N ALA A 57 13.23 20.76 9.70
CA ALA A 57 12.54 21.05 8.45
C ALA A 57 11.24 20.23 8.27
N ILE A 58 11.27 18.94 8.65
CA ILE A 58 10.07 18.10 8.66
C ILE A 58 9.07 18.61 9.71
N ALA A 59 9.51 18.92 10.93
CA ALA A 59 8.65 19.42 12.00
C ALA A 59 8.01 20.76 11.64
N ASP A 60 8.76 21.68 11.02
CA ASP A 60 8.27 22.98 10.56
C ASP A 60 7.24 22.80 9.44
N SER A 61 7.48 21.90 8.48
CA SER A 61 6.52 21.61 7.40
C SER A 61 5.18 21.07 7.91
N LEU A 62 5.20 20.36 9.04
CA LEU A 62 4.01 19.79 9.67
C LEU A 62 3.34 20.73 10.67
N SER A 63 4.05 21.71 11.23
CA SER A 63 3.54 22.62 12.28
C SER A 63 3.19 24.02 11.79
N ALA A 64 3.65 24.42 10.60
CA ALA A 64 3.38 25.74 10.03
C ALA A 64 1.87 26.08 10.02
N PRO A 65 1.45 27.24 10.53
CA PRO A 65 0.07 27.71 10.42
C PRO A 65 -0.22 28.26 9.01
N GLY A 66 -1.43 28.01 8.48
CA GLY A 66 -1.90 28.55 7.20
C GLY A 66 -2.67 27.56 6.32
N ALA A 67 -3.41 28.08 5.33
CA ALA A 67 -4.18 27.25 4.40
C ALA A 67 -3.29 26.37 3.50
N SER A 68 -2.12 26.87 3.11
CA SER A 68 -1.13 26.13 2.29
C SER A 68 -0.52 24.95 3.04
N SER A 69 -0.19 25.11 4.32
CA SER A 69 0.32 24.01 5.16
C SER A 69 -0.79 23.00 5.48
N GLN A 70 -2.04 23.45 5.63
CA GLN A 70 -3.17 22.55 5.80
C GLN A 70 -3.44 21.70 4.54
N MET A 71 -3.36 22.32 3.36
CA MET A 71 -3.44 21.60 2.08
C MET A 71 -2.29 20.58 1.94
N LEU A 72 -1.07 20.94 2.34
CA LEU A 72 0.08 20.03 2.38
C LEU A 72 -0.16 18.83 3.31
N ARG A 73 -0.68 19.07 4.52
CA ARG A 73 -1.03 18.00 5.48
C ARG A 73 -2.07 17.02 4.91
N PHE A 74 -3.13 17.54 4.27
CA PHE A 74 -4.11 16.69 3.59
C PHE A 74 -3.49 15.91 2.41
N GLY A 75 -2.51 16.47 1.70
CA GLY A 75 -1.75 15.73 0.70
C GLY A 75 -0.86 14.62 1.30
N LEU A 76 -0.34 14.82 2.51
CA LEU A 76 0.56 13.88 3.19
C LEU A 76 -0.18 12.73 3.90
N PHE A 77 -1.39 12.94 4.45
CA PHE A 77 -2.09 11.88 5.18
C PHE A 77 -2.28 10.59 4.37
N PRO A 78 -2.76 10.62 3.11
CA PRO A 78 -2.86 9.42 2.29
C PRO A 78 -1.50 8.72 2.08
N GLN A 79 -0.42 9.50 1.92
CA GLN A 79 0.92 8.96 1.73
C GLN A 79 1.43 8.26 2.99
N VAL A 80 1.21 8.85 4.17
CA VAL A 80 1.58 8.24 5.46
C VAL A 80 0.80 6.95 5.68
N VAL A 81 -0.51 6.94 5.44
CA VAL A 81 -1.33 5.74 5.60
C VAL A 81 -0.89 4.64 4.63
N LEU A 82 -0.59 5.00 3.36
CA LEU A 82 -0.09 4.04 2.37
C LEU A 82 1.29 3.49 2.74
N PHE A 83 2.16 4.32 3.29
CA PHE A 83 3.48 3.92 3.77
C PHE A 83 3.38 2.93 4.94
N VAL A 84 2.51 3.22 5.92
CA VAL A 84 2.23 2.31 7.05
C VAL A 84 1.66 0.98 6.53
N TRP A 85 0.74 1.03 5.56
CA TRP A 85 0.24 -0.17 4.89
C TRP A 85 1.37 -0.96 4.23
N ALA A 86 2.25 -0.29 3.48
CA ALA A 86 3.32 -0.94 2.73
C ALA A 86 4.34 -1.62 3.66
N ILE A 87 4.78 -0.94 4.72
CA ILE A 87 5.64 -1.53 5.77
C ILE A 87 4.94 -2.72 6.41
N GLY A 88 3.69 -2.54 6.83
CA GLY A 88 2.89 -3.59 7.45
C GLY A 88 2.78 -4.81 6.53
N PHE A 89 2.49 -4.59 5.25
CA PHE A 89 2.37 -5.65 4.26
C PHE A 89 3.69 -6.38 4.05
N VAL A 90 4.81 -5.66 3.92
CA VAL A 90 6.15 -6.27 3.77
C VAL A 90 6.50 -7.11 4.99
N ILE A 91 6.36 -6.57 6.21
CA ILE A 91 6.68 -7.28 7.45
C ILE A 91 5.80 -8.52 7.61
N LEU A 92 4.49 -8.38 7.43
CA LEU A 92 3.55 -9.49 7.54
C LEU A 92 3.79 -10.54 6.45
N THR A 93 4.22 -10.11 5.26
CA THR A 93 4.55 -11.00 4.16
C THR A 93 5.82 -11.81 4.42
N VAL A 94 6.88 -11.17 4.86
CA VAL A 94 8.14 -11.83 5.24
C VAL A 94 7.92 -12.80 6.41
N ARG A 95 7.10 -12.41 7.39
CA ARG A 95 6.70 -13.27 8.52
C ARG A 95 5.67 -14.34 8.15
N ARG A 96 5.19 -14.37 6.91
CA ARG A 96 4.13 -15.27 6.41
C ARG A 96 2.89 -15.34 7.30
N SER A 97 2.50 -14.22 7.92
CA SER A 97 1.41 -14.24 8.89
C SER A 97 0.06 -14.50 8.24
N ALA A 98 -0.73 -15.42 8.80
CA ALA A 98 -2.13 -15.60 8.40
C ALA A 98 -2.99 -14.33 8.50
N ARG A 99 -2.63 -13.41 9.40
CA ARG A 99 -3.34 -12.12 9.58
C ARG A 99 -3.23 -11.21 8.36
N THR A 100 -2.24 -11.40 7.49
CA THR A 100 -2.03 -10.57 6.28
C THR A 100 -3.27 -10.53 5.40
N ARG A 101 -3.99 -11.66 5.29
CA ARG A 101 -5.21 -11.77 4.48
C ARG A 101 -6.38 -10.93 5.00
N ALA A 102 -6.40 -10.63 6.29
CA ALA A 102 -7.43 -9.80 6.91
C ALA A 102 -6.98 -8.34 7.03
N LEU A 103 -5.77 -8.11 7.55
CA LEU A 103 -5.29 -6.77 7.87
C LEU A 103 -4.90 -5.96 6.64
N ALA A 104 -4.22 -6.58 5.65
CA ALA A 104 -3.74 -5.83 4.49
C ALA A 104 -4.90 -5.25 3.65
N PRO A 105 -6.00 -5.98 3.38
CA PRO A 105 -7.15 -5.41 2.69
C PRO A 105 -7.85 -4.31 3.50
N VAL A 106 -8.04 -4.52 4.81
CA VAL A 106 -8.69 -3.53 5.69
C VAL A 106 -7.90 -2.24 5.72
N ALA A 107 -6.57 -2.31 5.87
CA ALA A 107 -5.72 -1.13 5.88
C ALA A 107 -5.73 -0.38 4.53
N LEU A 108 -5.85 -1.07 3.39
CA LEU A 108 -6.05 -0.40 2.09
C LEU A 108 -7.42 0.25 1.93
N VAL A 109 -8.47 -0.31 2.53
CA VAL A 109 -9.79 0.34 2.59
C VAL A 109 -9.73 1.61 3.44
N VAL A 110 -9.04 1.55 4.59
CA VAL A 110 -8.80 2.75 5.42
C VAL A 110 -8.03 3.80 4.63
N TRP A 111 -6.98 3.40 3.90
CA TRP A 111 -6.26 4.30 3.00
C TRP A 111 -7.19 4.97 1.98
N LEU A 112 -8.08 4.22 1.31
CA LEU A 112 -9.03 4.78 0.35
C LEU A 112 -9.95 5.82 0.98
N ILE A 113 -10.46 5.56 2.19
CA ILE A 113 -11.31 6.49 2.94
C ILE A 113 -10.54 7.78 3.27
N VAL A 114 -9.31 7.65 3.77
CA VAL A 114 -8.43 8.79 4.07
C VAL A 114 -8.11 9.59 2.80
N THR A 115 -7.87 8.92 1.67
CA THR A 115 -7.65 9.58 0.38
C THR A 115 -8.87 10.35 -0.08
N ALA A 116 -10.05 9.72 -0.05
CA ALA A 116 -11.31 10.39 -0.42
C ALA A 116 -11.54 11.61 0.45
N PHE A 117 -11.47 11.46 1.78
CA PHE A 117 -11.62 12.57 2.72
C PHE A 117 -10.63 13.70 2.44
N SER A 118 -9.35 13.39 2.25
CA SER A 118 -8.31 14.40 2.01
C SER A 118 -8.52 15.15 0.70
N GLN A 119 -8.94 14.47 -0.37
CA GLN A 119 -9.24 15.10 -1.66
C GLN A 119 -10.42 16.07 -1.56
N PHE A 120 -11.49 15.69 -0.84
CA PHE A 120 -12.62 16.59 -0.60
C PHE A 120 -12.25 17.76 0.31
N ALA A 121 -11.48 17.53 1.37
CA ALA A 121 -11.03 18.59 2.28
C ALA A 121 -10.12 19.62 1.59
N ILE A 122 -9.26 19.19 0.65
CA ILE A 122 -8.45 20.10 -0.17
C ILE A 122 -9.34 20.97 -1.06
N ARG A 123 -10.42 20.42 -1.64
CA ARG A 123 -11.34 21.20 -2.48
C ARG A 123 -12.14 22.21 -1.68
N ASP A 124 -12.62 21.82 -0.50
CA ASP A 124 -13.32 22.71 0.42
C ASP A 124 -12.46 23.92 0.82
N LEU A 125 -11.15 23.71 1.02
CA LEU A 125 -10.19 24.79 1.27
C LEU A 125 -9.99 25.73 0.07
N LEU A 126 -10.14 25.24 -1.16
CA LEU A 126 -9.87 26.00 -2.39
C LEU A 126 -11.12 26.68 -2.95
N ALA A 127 -12.30 26.14 -2.69
CA ALA A 127 -13.58 26.62 -3.19
C ALA A 127 -14.60 26.75 -2.03
N PRO A 128 -14.46 27.78 -1.18
CA PRO A 128 -15.33 27.98 -0.01
C PRO A 128 -16.80 28.27 -0.38
N ASP A 129 -17.07 28.67 -1.63
CA ASP A 129 -18.42 28.90 -2.15
C ASP A 129 -19.19 27.60 -2.48
N GLY A 130 -18.53 26.43 -2.32
CA GLY A 130 -19.13 25.11 -2.44
C GLY A 130 -18.53 24.26 -3.58
N LEU A 131 -18.76 22.94 -3.49
CA LEU A 131 -18.33 21.97 -4.50
C LEU A 131 -19.11 22.15 -5.80
N THR A 132 -18.41 22.44 -6.90
CA THR A 132 -19.03 22.51 -8.22
C THR A 132 -19.13 21.11 -8.87
N VAL A 133 -20.00 20.97 -9.87
CA VAL A 133 -20.06 19.76 -10.71
C VAL A 133 -18.71 19.49 -11.40
N GLY A 134 -17.95 20.55 -11.72
CA GLY A 134 -16.61 20.45 -12.28
C GLY A 134 -15.60 19.81 -11.32
N ASP A 135 -15.68 20.14 -10.02
CA ASP A 135 -14.81 19.55 -9.00
C ASP A 135 -15.07 18.05 -8.83
N LEU A 136 -16.34 17.65 -8.84
CA LEU A 136 -16.73 16.24 -8.80
C LEU A 136 -16.26 15.48 -10.04
N ALA A 137 -16.40 16.06 -11.24
CA ALA A 137 -15.92 15.46 -12.48
C ALA A 137 -14.39 15.28 -12.50
N ALA A 138 -13.65 16.18 -11.83
CA ALA A 138 -12.20 16.06 -11.70
C ALA A 138 -11.76 15.01 -10.68
N LEU A 139 -12.53 14.82 -9.60
CA LEU A 139 -12.16 13.91 -8.50
C LEU A 139 -12.63 12.47 -8.69
N LEU A 140 -13.86 12.28 -9.15
CA LEU A 140 -14.52 10.98 -9.18
C LEU A 140 -13.76 9.93 -10.01
N PRO A 141 -13.25 10.22 -11.22
CA PRO A 141 -12.53 9.21 -12.00
C PRO A 141 -11.31 8.64 -11.26
N ALA A 142 -10.53 9.52 -10.61
CA ALA A 142 -9.35 9.11 -9.86
C ALA A 142 -9.73 8.32 -8.60
N LEU A 143 -10.75 8.74 -7.86
CA LEU A 143 -11.24 8.01 -6.68
C LEU A 143 -11.83 6.65 -7.04
N LEU A 144 -12.56 6.57 -8.15
CA LEU A 144 -13.12 5.31 -8.66
C LEU A 144 -12.02 4.36 -9.11
N ALA A 145 -11.01 4.85 -9.83
CA ALA A 145 -9.86 4.03 -10.24
C ALA A 145 -9.12 3.44 -9.02
N GLN A 146 -8.92 4.25 -7.97
CA GLN A 146 -8.36 3.77 -6.70
C GLN A 146 -9.29 2.77 -6.02
N GLY A 147 -10.60 3.03 -6.01
CA GLY A 147 -11.62 2.13 -5.47
C GLY A 147 -11.62 0.76 -6.16
N VAL A 148 -11.52 0.72 -7.49
CA VAL A 148 -11.40 -0.51 -8.27
C VAL A 148 -10.12 -1.26 -7.92
N GLY A 149 -8.99 -0.56 -7.79
CA GLY A 149 -7.72 -1.16 -7.37
C GLY A 149 -7.80 -1.80 -5.98
N VAL A 150 -8.40 -1.09 -5.01
CA VAL A 150 -8.62 -1.60 -3.64
C VAL A 150 -9.58 -2.78 -3.65
N ALA A 151 -10.69 -2.71 -4.37
CA ALA A 151 -11.64 -3.81 -4.50
C ALA A 151 -11.00 -5.06 -5.13
N GLY A 152 -10.21 -4.87 -6.19
CA GLY A 152 -9.45 -5.94 -6.83
C GLY A 152 -8.45 -6.59 -5.88
N PHE A 153 -7.73 -5.79 -5.08
CA PHE A 153 -6.83 -6.32 -4.06
C PHE A 153 -7.57 -7.07 -2.94
N VAL A 154 -8.69 -6.54 -2.46
CA VAL A 154 -9.55 -7.21 -1.46
C VAL A 154 -10.03 -8.57 -1.97
N GLY A 155 -10.56 -8.61 -3.19
CA GLY A 155 -10.98 -9.86 -3.84
C GLY A 155 -9.83 -10.85 -3.97
N TYR A 156 -8.67 -10.37 -4.46
CA TYR A 156 -7.47 -11.19 -4.60
C TYR A 156 -7.00 -11.81 -3.28
N MET A 157 -6.98 -11.05 -2.19
CA MET A 157 -6.53 -11.55 -0.88
C MET A 157 -7.53 -12.50 -0.21
N ARG A 158 -8.83 -12.34 -0.47
CA ARG A 158 -9.90 -13.20 0.09
C ARG A 158 -10.03 -14.53 -0.65
N GLU A 159 -10.02 -14.48 -1.97
CA GLU A 159 -10.39 -15.60 -2.84
C GLU A 159 -9.18 -16.25 -3.52
N GLY A 160 -8.10 -15.49 -3.73
CA GLY A 160 -6.92 -15.95 -4.44
C GLY A 160 -6.26 -17.17 -3.79
N GLU A 161 -6.04 -18.21 -4.60
CA GLU A 161 -5.36 -19.42 -4.14
C GLU A 161 -3.94 -19.12 -3.64
N ARG A 162 -3.24 -18.18 -4.27
CA ARG A 162 -1.85 -17.85 -3.94
C ARG A 162 -1.70 -17.20 -2.56
N PRO A 163 -2.41 -16.11 -2.21
CA PRO A 163 -2.44 -15.60 -0.84
C PRO A 163 -2.88 -16.64 0.18
N ARG A 164 -3.88 -17.49 -0.15
CA ARG A 164 -4.36 -18.55 0.73
C ARG A 164 -3.29 -19.61 1.03
N ARG A 165 -2.51 -20.02 0.03
CA ARG A 165 -1.43 -21.00 0.18
C ARG A 165 -0.21 -20.38 0.90
N TYR A 166 0.11 -19.13 0.59
CA TYR A 166 1.30 -18.47 1.14
C TYR A 166 1.15 -18.02 2.61
N PHE A 167 -0.03 -17.52 2.99
CA PHE A 167 -0.33 -17.05 4.37
C PHE A 167 -1.05 -18.11 5.21
N ARG A 168 -0.79 -19.40 4.97
CA ARG A 168 -1.47 -20.50 5.68
C ARG A 168 -0.81 -20.85 7.02
N SER A 169 0.41 -20.34 7.25
CA SER A 169 1.21 -20.51 8.46
C SER A 169 0.84 -19.60 9.62
#